data_AF-A0A1E3H7W2-F1
#
_entry.id   AF-A0A1E3H7W2-F1
#
_cell.length_a   1.000
_cell.length_b   1.000
_cell.length_c   1.000
_cell.angle_alpha   90.00
_cell.angle_beta   90.00
_cell.angle_gamma   90.00
#
_symmetry.space_group_name_H-M   'P 1'
#
loop_
_entity.id
_entity.type
_entity.pdbx_description
1 polymer ?
#
loop_
_entity_poly.entity_id
_entity_poly.type
_entity_poly.pdbx_seq_one_letter_code
_entity_poly.pdbx_strand_id
1 'polypeptide(L)'
;MDRRAFLYGTMATAGTGLMLVPARSETARTELAGLRGSFGAVDHGLAPGASDDQSLVMQQALDRAAREGRPLFLPPGRYLVSNLTMASGVRIIGIPGRSVMVYSGGGRLLTANGVSDVASTA
;
A
#
# COMPACT_ATOMS: atom_id res chain seq x y z
N MET A 1 -45.56 11.74 -45.32
CA MET A 1 -44.31 11.75 -44.53
C MET A 1 -43.40 12.82 -45.10
N ASP A 2 -43.33 14.00 -44.48
CA ASP A 2 -42.15 14.87 -44.60
C ASP A 2 -41.78 15.46 -43.23
N ARG A 3 -41.42 14.50 -42.39
CA ARG A 3 -40.62 14.44 -41.16
C ARG A 3 -39.27 15.21 -41.20
N ARG A 4 -39.16 16.31 -41.96
CA ARG A 4 -37.86 16.93 -42.32
C ARG A 4 -37.65 18.35 -41.79
N ALA A 5 -38.65 18.95 -41.15
CA ALA A 5 -38.59 20.35 -40.72
C ALA A 5 -38.22 20.55 -39.23
N PHE A 6 -37.78 19.50 -38.52
CA PHE A 6 -37.62 19.55 -37.05
C PHE A 6 -36.18 19.41 -36.54
N LEU A 7 -35.17 19.70 -37.36
CA LEU A 7 -33.77 19.73 -36.91
C LEU A 7 -33.08 21.04 -37.31
N TYR A 8 -33.66 22.15 -36.88
CA TYR A 8 -32.94 23.42 -36.72
C TYR A 8 -33.17 23.92 -35.29
N GLY A 9 -32.27 23.52 -34.41
CA GLY A 9 -32.32 23.85 -32.98
C GLY A 9 -30.93 23.71 -32.36
N THR A 10 -29.97 24.43 -32.92
CA THR A 10 -28.66 24.69 -32.32
C THR A 10 -28.84 25.47 -31.01
N MET A 11 -28.40 24.92 -29.88
CA MET A 11 -27.84 25.76 -28.82
C MET A 11 -26.89 24.95 -27.92
N ALA A 12 -25.60 25.26 -28.08
CA ALA A 12 -24.52 24.80 -27.24
C ALA A 12 -24.66 25.39 -25.83
N THR A 13 -24.79 24.53 -24.82
CA THR A 13 -24.52 24.92 -23.43
C THR A 13 -23.23 24.25 -23.00
N ALA A 14 -22.19 25.07 -22.85
CA ALA A 14 -20.88 24.70 -22.33
C ALA A 14 -21.02 24.02 -20.96
N GLY A 15 -20.56 22.78 -20.87
CA GLY A 15 -20.57 22.02 -19.63
C GLY A 15 -19.60 22.59 -18.62
N THR A 16 -20.10 23.27 -17.59
CA THR A 16 -19.39 23.47 -16.32
C THR A 16 -19.42 22.18 -15.52
N GLY A 17 -18.61 21.20 -15.92
CA GLY A 17 -18.27 20.05 -15.10
C GLY A 17 -17.15 20.41 -14.14
N LEU A 18 -17.48 21.03 -13.00
CA LEU A 18 -16.54 21.17 -11.89
C LEU A 18 -16.29 19.76 -11.31
N MET A 19 -15.33 19.04 -11.88
CA MET A 19 -14.85 17.77 -11.33
C MET A 19 -14.15 18.08 -10.00
N LEU A 20 -14.88 17.98 -8.89
CA LEU A 20 -14.27 17.80 -7.57
C LEU A 20 -13.53 16.47 -7.58
N VAL A 21 -12.25 16.50 -7.89
CA VAL A 21 -11.34 15.39 -7.60
C VAL A 21 -11.14 15.39 -6.09
N PRO A 22 -11.57 14.37 -5.33
CA PRO A 22 -11.16 14.27 -3.95
C PRO A 22 -9.65 14.03 -3.96
N ALA A 23 -8.88 15.02 -3.49
CA ALA A 23 -7.50 14.81 -3.12
C ALA A 23 -7.48 13.76 -2.00
N ARG A 24 -7.26 12.49 -2.36
CA ARG A 24 -7.04 11.42 -1.38
C ARG A 24 -5.74 11.74 -0.66
N SER A 25 -5.86 12.31 0.54
CA SER A 25 -4.75 12.45 1.47
C SER A 25 -4.36 11.05 1.98
N GLU A 26 -3.54 10.36 1.20
CA GLU A 26 -2.91 9.09 1.61
C GLU A 26 -1.81 9.33 2.64
N THR A 27 -1.15 10.48 2.55
CA THR A 27 -0.08 10.90 3.47
C THR A 27 -0.59 11.07 4.90
N ALA A 28 -1.76 11.68 5.11
CA ALA A 28 -2.30 11.87 6.45
C ALA A 28 -2.63 10.56 7.18
N ARG A 29 -3.00 9.50 6.45
CA ARG A 29 -3.26 8.18 7.07
C ARG A 29 -1.97 7.47 7.46
N THR A 30 -0.91 7.61 6.67
CA THR A 30 0.43 7.12 7.00
C THR A 30 1.00 7.87 8.21
N GLU A 31 0.83 9.20 8.27
CA GLU A 31 1.24 9.99 9.43
C GLU A 31 0.46 9.62 10.69
N LEU A 32 -0.86 9.41 10.60
CA LEU A 32 -1.66 8.93 11.73
C LEU A 32 -1.26 7.53 12.21
N ALA A 33 -0.78 6.66 11.32
CA ALA A 33 -0.22 5.36 11.70
C ALA A 33 1.12 5.53 12.44
N GLY A 34 1.99 6.42 11.97
CA GLY A 34 3.23 6.78 12.66
C GLY A 34 2.98 7.37 14.05
N LEU A 35 1.97 8.23 14.18
CA LEU A 35 1.54 8.85 15.44
C LEU A 35 0.92 7.85 16.44
N ARG A 36 0.40 6.71 15.97
CA ARG A 36 -0.10 5.61 16.82
C ARG A 36 0.99 4.63 17.25
N GLY A 37 2.26 4.94 17.00
CA GLY A 37 3.38 4.07 17.37
C GLY A 37 3.63 2.92 16.39
N SER A 38 3.02 2.91 15.21
CA SER A 38 3.50 2.00 14.14
C SER A 38 4.80 2.55 13.54
N PHE A 39 5.71 1.66 13.17
CA PHE A 39 6.91 2.04 12.42
C PHE A 39 6.56 2.03 10.93
N GLY A 40 6.79 3.14 10.23
CA GLY A 40 6.50 3.24 8.81
C GLY A 40 7.55 2.49 7.99
N ALA A 41 7.10 1.61 7.09
CA ALA A 41 7.98 0.95 6.12
C ALA A 41 8.81 1.96 5.28
N VAL A 42 8.25 3.13 4.98
CA VAL A 42 8.92 4.21 4.24
C VAL A 42 10.09 4.83 5.01
N ASP A 43 10.00 4.88 6.35
CA ASP A 43 11.09 5.36 7.21
C ASP A 43 12.32 4.43 7.15
N HIS A 44 12.11 3.19 6.68
CA HIS A 44 13.16 2.19 6.47
C HIS A 44 13.61 2.08 5.01
N GLY A 45 13.15 2.97 4.12
CA GLY A 45 13.58 2.98 2.72
C GLY A 45 12.79 2.02 1.81
N LEU A 46 11.67 1.46 2.28
CA LEU A 46 10.75 0.73 1.39
C LEU A 46 10.03 1.73 0.48
N ALA A 47 10.24 1.56 -0.82
CA ALA A 47 9.63 2.35 -1.88
C ALA A 47 8.40 1.61 -2.46
N PRO A 48 7.18 2.14 -2.24
CA PRO A 48 5.97 1.62 -2.86
C PRO A 48 6.09 1.64 -4.40
N GLY A 49 5.91 0.50 -5.05
CA GLY A 49 5.90 0.38 -6.50
C GLY A 49 7.29 0.35 -7.17
N ALA A 50 8.37 0.24 -6.40
CA ALA A 50 9.69 0.03 -7.00
C ALA A 50 9.76 -1.28 -7.78
N SER A 51 10.49 -1.27 -8.89
CA SER A 51 10.75 -2.44 -9.73
C SER A 51 11.81 -3.37 -9.16
N ASP A 52 12.65 -2.85 -8.26
CA ASP A 52 13.75 -3.59 -7.65
C ASP A 52 13.26 -4.52 -6.53
N ASP A 53 14.05 -5.55 -6.26
CA ASP A 53 13.84 -6.43 -5.12
C ASP A 53 14.16 -5.69 -3.82
N GLN A 54 13.16 -5.57 -2.95
CA GLN A 54 13.25 -4.88 -1.67
C GLN A 54 13.33 -5.85 -0.49
N SER A 55 13.69 -7.11 -0.73
CA SER A 55 13.67 -8.16 0.30
C SER A 55 14.61 -7.83 1.45
N LEU A 56 15.81 -7.34 1.17
CA LEU A 56 16.79 -6.95 2.19
C LEU A 56 16.27 -5.82 3.08
N VAL A 57 15.67 -4.80 2.46
CA VAL A 57 15.13 -3.63 3.18
C VAL A 57 13.90 -4.04 4.01
N MET A 58 13.02 -4.87 3.44
CA MET A 58 11.87 -5.40 4.15
C MET A 58 12.29 -6.27 5.33
N GLN A 59 13.31 -7.11 5.18
CA GLN A 59 13.83 -7.94 6.27
C GLN A 59 14.35 -7.08 7.42
N GLN A 60 15.13 -6.03 7.12
CA GLN A 60 15.62 -5.11 8.15
C GLN A 60 14.49 -4.40 8.89
N ALA A 61 13.43 -4.02 8.17
CA ALA A 61 12.24 -3.41 8.78
C ALA A 61 11.50 -4.39 9.71
N LEU A 62 11.36 -5.66 9.30
CA LEU A 62 10.78 -6.72 10.13
C LEU A 62 11.64 -7.00 11.38
N ASP A 63 12.96 -7.08 11.23
CA ASP A 63 13.89 -7.30 12.34
C ASP A 63 13.87 -6.14 13.33
N ARG A 64 13.68 -4.90 12.84
CA ARG A 64 13.52 -3.73 13.71
C ARG A 64 12.19 -3.74 14.45
N ALA A 65 11.10 -4.02 13.74
CA ALA A 65 9.77 -4.17 14.33
C ALA A 65 9.75 -5.23 15.44
N ALA A 66 10.42 -6.36 15.22
CA ALA A 66 10.58 -7.42 16.21
C ALA A 66 11.34 -6.94 17.46
N ARG A 67 12.49 -6.26 17.26
CA ARG A 67 13.33 -5.76 18.36
C ARG A 67 12.63 -4.71 19.20
N GLU A 68 11.80 -3.88 18.60
CA GLU A 68 11.09 -2.80 19.29
C GLU A 68 9.71 -3.22 19.80
N GLY A 69 9.22 -4.41 19.44
CA GLY A 69 7.86 -4.86 19.77
C GLY A 69 6.78 -3.95 19.18
N ARG A 70 7.08 -3.29 18.04
CA ARG A 70 6.19 -2.34 17.38
C ARG A 70 5.70 -2.90 16.05
N PRO A 71 4.43 -2.68 15.66
CA PRO A 71 3.94 -3.15 14.38
C PRO A 71 4.59 -2.38 13.23
N LEU A 72 4.93 -3.10 12.16
CA LEU A 72 5.39 -2.56 10.89
C LEU A 72 4.18 -2.19 10.04
N PHE A 73 4.02 -0.89 9.73
CA PHE A 73 2.97 -0.41 8.83
C PHE A 73 3.47 -0.38 7.39
N LEU A 74 2.74 -1.01 6.48
CA LEU A 74 2.97 -0.99 5.04
C LEU A 74 1.98 -0.01 4.38
N PRO A 75 2.47 1.15 3.93
CA PRO A 75 1.69 2.07 3.10
C PRO A 75 1.10 1.37 1.87
N PRO A 76 0.08 1.98 1.23
CA PRO A 76 -0.45 1.47 -0.02
C PRO A 76 0.66 1.47 -1.08
N GLY A 77 0.87 0.32 -1.71
CA GLY A 77 2.04 0.07 -2.53
C GLY A 77 2.17 -1.37 -2.96
N ARG A 78 2.90 -1.59 -4.06
CA ARG A 78 3.40 -2.90 -4.46
C ARG A 78 4.84 -3.04 -4.01
N TYR A 79 5.16 -4.08 -3.26
CA TYR A 79 6.51 -4.32 -2.75
C TYR A 79 7.01 -5.64 -3.32
N LEU A 80 8.02 -5.59 -4.19
CA LEU A 80 8.69 -6.79 -4.70
C LEU A 80 9.59 -7.37 -3.61
N VAL A 81 9.23 -8.54 -3.09
CA VAL A 81 9.95 -9.19 -1.99
C VAL A 81 9.93 -10.71 -2.13
N SER A 82 10.95 -11.34 -1.57
CA SER A 82 11.09 -12.79 -1.47
C SER A 82 11.91 -13.17 -0.24
N ASN A 83 11.79 -14.43 0.14
CA ASN A 83 12.57 -15.12 1.18
C ASN A 83 12.61 -14.40 2.53
N LEU A 84 11.52 -13.72 2.90
CA LEU A 84 11.41 -13.03 4.18
C LEU A 84 11.27 -14.03 5.33
N THR A 85 11.92 -13.73 6.44
CA THR A 85 11.82 -14.51 7.69
C THR A 85 11.18 -13.64 8.77
N MET A 86 10.05 -14.09 9.31
CA MET A 86 9.41 -13.44 10.45
C MET A 86 10.08 -13.89 11.74
N ALA A 87 10.46 -12.91 12.57
CA ALA A 87 10.87 -13.12 13.95
C ALA A 87 9.64 -13.12 14.89
N SER A 88 9.80 -13.60 16.12
CA SER A 88 8.74 -13.56 17.13
C SER A 88 8.35 -12.11 17.46
N GLY A 89 7.06 -11.87 17.70
CA GLY A 89 6.52 -10.54 18.02
C GLY A 89 6.39 -9.60 16.82
N VAL A 90 6.65 -10.07 15.59
CA VAL A 90 6.46 -9.26 14.39
C VAL A 90 4.98 -9.16 14.03
N ARG A 91 4.52 -7.92 13.87
CA ARG A 91 3.16 -7.62 13.41
C ARG A 91 3.21 -6.72 12.19
N ILE A 92 2.55 -7.14 11.11
CA ILE A 92 2.46 -6.39 9.86
C ILE A 92 1.05 -5.81 9.74
N ILE A 93 0.96 -4.50 9.50
CA ILE A 93 -0.30 -3.79 9.29
C ILE A 93 -0.28 -3.17 7.89
N GLY A 94 -1.16 -3.62 7.01
CA GLY A 94 -1.35 -3.06 5.68
C GLY A 94 -2.69 -2.35 5.52
N ILE A 95 -3.03 -2.05 4.27
CA ILE A 95 -4.36 -1.61 3.86
C ILE A 95 -4.91 -2.67 2.89
N PRO A 96 -6.14 -3.18 3.07
CA PRO A 96 -6.65 -4.30 2.28
C PRO A 96 -6.76 -3.90 0.82
N GLY A 97 -6.18 -4.72 -0.07
CA GLY A 97 -6.17 -4.50 -1.51
C GLY A 97 -5.33 -3.31 -1.99
N ARG A 98 -4.64 -2.60 -1.10
CA ARG A 98 -3.78 -1.46 -1.46
C ARG A 98 -2.32 -1.68 -1.07
N SER A 99 -2.05 -2.44 -0.02
CA SER A 99 -0.70 -2.90 0.33
C SER A 99 -0.52 -4.33 -0.18
N VAL A 100 0.32 -4.51 -1.22
CA VAL A 100 0.50 -5.79 -1.91
C VAL A 100 1.96 -6.18 -1.88
N MET A 101 2.28 -7.29 -1.20
CA MET A 101 3.57 -7.94 -1.32
C MET A 101 3.55 -8.82 -2.57
N VAL A 102 4.42 -8.48 -3.53
CA VAL A 102 4.57 -9.20 -4.79
C VAL A 102 5.78 -10.10 -4.67
N TYR A 103 5.58 -11.39 -4.89
CA TYR A 103 6.67 -12.35 -4.84
C TYR A 103 7.64 -12.14 -6.00
N SER A 104 8.90 -11.82 -5.70
CA SER A 104 9.94 -11.56 -6.70
C SER A 104 10.63 -12.83 -7.24
N GLY A 105 10.47 -13.98 -6.58
CA GLY A 105 11.02 -15.27 -7.03
C GLY A 105 11.97 -15.94 -6.02
N GLY A 106 12.62 -17.03 -6.42
CA GLY A 106 13.76 -17.60 -5.69
C GLY A 106 13.48 -18.37 -4.39
N GLY A 107 12.32 -19.02 -4.24
CA GLY A 107 11.98 -19.84 -3.06
C GLY A 107 10.60 -19.55 -2.44
N ARG A 108 10.58 -18.82 -1.33
CA ARG A 108 9.38 -18.61 -0.50
C ARG A 108 9.08 -17.11 -0.41
N LEU A 109 7.83 -16.71 -0.25
CA LEU A 109 7.53 -15.30 0.01
C LEU A 109 7.91 -14.92 1.44
N LEU A 110 7.43 -15.73 2.39
CA LEU A 110 7.56 -15.48 3.81
C LEU A 110 7.63 -16.80 4.58
N THR A 111 8.45 -16.83 5.63
CA THR A 111 8.67 -17.99 6.49
C THR A 111 8.64 -17.59 7.96
N ALA A 112 8.03 -18.43 8.80
CA ALA A 112 7.96 -18.27 10.24
C ALA A 112 8.28 -19.62 10.88
N ASN A 113 9.45 -19.77 11.49
CA ASN A 113 9.91 -21.05 12.07
C ASN A 113 10.13 -20.90 13.57
N GLY A 114 9.37 -21.64 14.38
CA GLY A 114 9.53 -21.62 15.85
C GLY A 114 9.23 -20.27 16.51
N VAL A 115 8.42 -19.43 15.85
CA VAL A 115 8.11 -18.07 16.31
C VAL A 115 6.72 -17.97 16.94
N SER A 116 6.57 -17.01 17.85
CA SER A 116 5.35 -16.74 18.62
C SER A 116 4.91 -15.29 18.44
N ASP A 117 3.60 -15.01 18.60
CA ASP A 117 2.98 -13.67 18.44
C ASP A 117 3.26 -13.02 17.08
N VAL A 118 2.97 -13.74 16.00
CA VAL A 118 3.12 -13.23 14.63
C VAL A 118 1.76 -13.03 13.99
N ALA A 119 1.51 -11.83 13.44
CA ALA A 119 0.24 -11.51 12.79
C ALA A 119 0.42 -10.61 11.57
N SER A 120 -0.39 -10.85 10.55
CA SER A 120 -0.60 -9.92 9.45
C SER A 120 -2.06 -9.46 9.44
N THR A 121 -2.28 -8.16 9.36
CA THR A 121 -3.60 -7.57 9.25
C THR A 121 -3.58 -6.61 8.06
N ALA A 122 -4.56 -6.77 7.17
CA ALA A 122 -4.77 -5.89 6.04
C ALA A 122 -6.09 -5.17 6.25
#